data_AF-A0A2M7V6P9-F1
#
_entry.id   AF-A0A2M7V6P9-F1
#
_cell.length_a   1.000
_cell.length_b   1.000
_cell.length_c   1.000
_cell.angle_alpha   90.00
_cell.angle_beta   90.00
_cell.angle_gamma   90.00
#
_symmetry.space_group_name_H-M   'P 1'
#
loop_
_entity.id
_entity.type
_entity.pdbx_description
1 polymer ?
#
loop_
_entity_poly.entity_id
_entity_poly.type
_entity_poly.pdbx_seq_one_letter_code
_entity_poly.pdbx_strand_id
1 'polypeptide(L)'
;MSVFYRIITNRVLKNLFEIELSSLERTVAENSVKKKYASGLKKTIWYALLAILPILFLDTTIIVSVLIPITMVAGTAWFAISLANMKQKFEAFGLELTSNLFEAFAISLGLLFTLSVFSLGAPFWQPLVADIHKARIWWKLISFFFGAVIIGNIVYKIFIGSIKYDINDAMLTGQNEVAEKFYRRALSVLHALSESLHSGKSLEVANYYIGVAFFEIFSYMENIEVVKEALPRLMDKANKLVKNPSMKKKDADTIAIELIKVFRSYCVNPHGHESNKSLKAIADELWCLHNNTDENQEMTDTRFAIVFQEIANLLEGQGETLFFVKKGE
;
A
#
# COMPACT_ATOMS: atom_id res chain seq x y z
N MET A 1 -8.77 -25.87 8.26
CA MET A 1 -8.63 -24.52 8.87
C MET A 1 -7.81 -24.66 10.16
N SER A 2 -6.77 -23.84 10.40
CA SER A 2 -5.95 -23.99 11.60
C SER A 2 -6.68 -23.49 12.86
N VAL A 3 -6.37 -24.05 14.02
CA VAL A 3 -6.93 -23.62 15.32
C VAL A 3 -6.63 -22.14 15.58
N PHE A 4 -5.41 -21.69 15.25
CA PHE A 4 -4.99 -20.30 15.40
C PHE A 4 -5.80 -19.34 14.53
N TYR A 5 -6.14 -19.74 13.29
CA TYR A 5 -7.01 -18.95 12.43
C TYR A 5 -8.36 -18.70 13.12
N ARG A 6 -9.01 -19.76 13.62
CA ARG A 6 -10.30 -19.62 14.32
C ARG A 6 -10.21 -18.76 15.56
N ILE A 7 -9.14 -18.90 16.35
CA ILE A 7 -8.95 -18.07 17.56
C ILE A 7 -8.82 -16.59 17.19
N ILE A 8 -7.99 -16.28 16.19
CA ILE A 8 -7.79 -14.89 15.76
C ILE A 8 -9.09 -14.32 15.20
N THR A 9 -9.74 -14.99 14.26
CA THR A 9 -10.95 -14.50 13.60
C THR A 9 -12.13 -14.38 14.58
N ASN A 10 -12.35 -15.36 15.47
CA ASN A 10 -13.56 -15.43 16.28
C ASN A 10 -13.42 -14.83 17.69
N ARG A 11 -12.19 -14.53 18.15
CA ARG A 11 -11.97 -13.91 19.47
C ARG A 11 -11.24 -12.58 19.41
N VAL A 12 -10.16 -12.49 18.63
CA VAL A 12 -9.33 -11.27 18.61
C VAL A 12 -9.90 -10.24 17.65
N LEU A 13 -10.27 -10.68 16.45
CA LEU A 13 -10.77 -9.82 15.36
C LEU A 13 -12.29 -9.99 15.14
N LYS A 14 -13.00 -10.54 16.13
CA LYS A 14 -14.44 -10.83 16.03
C LYS A 14 -15.22 -9.61 15.51
N ASN A 15 -15.05 -8.47 16.18
CA ASN A 15 -15.75 -7.23 15.85
C ASN A 15 -15.39 -6.71 14.45
N LEU A 16 -14.16 -6.97 13.96
CA LEU A 16 -13.74 -6.57 12.62
C LEU A 16 -14.45 -7.39 11.54
N PHE A 17 -14.61 -8.69 11.75
CA PHE A 17 -15.28 -9.59 10.81
C PHE A 17 -16.81 -9.61 10.94
N GLU A 18 -17.36 -8.97 11.97
CA GLU A 18 -18.79 -8.71 12.13
C GLU A 18 -19.26 -7.45 11.39
N ILE A 19 -18.35 -6.54 11.03
CA ILE A 19 -18.63 -5.39 10.16
C ILE A 19 -18.81 -5.90 8.70
N GLU A 20 -19.71 -5.26 7.94
CA GLU A 20 -19.85 -5.52 6.51
C GLU A 20 -18.60 -5.05 5.75
N LEU A 21 -17.65 -5.96 5.60
CA LEU A 21 -16.48 -5.78 4.75
C LEU A 21 -16.84 -6.10 3.30
N SER A 22 -16.32 -5.32 2.35
CA SER A 22 -16.36 -5.68 0.94
C SER A 22 -15.64 -7.01 0.70
N SER A 23 -15.94 -7.67 -0.43
CA SER A 23 -15.30 -8.95 -0.81
C SER A 23 -13.77 -8.85 -0.87
N LEU A 24 -13.24 -7.69 -1.32
CA LEU A 24 -11.81 -7.41 -1.37
C LEU A 24 -11.22 -7.27 0.03
N GLU A 25 -11.81 -6.43 0.89
CA GLU A 25 -11.33 -6.20 2.26
C GLU A 25 -11.37 -7.48 3.10
N ARG A 26 -12.42 -8.28 2.93
CA ARG A 26 -12.53 -9.58 3.59
C ARG A 26 -11.42 -10.52 3.14
N THR A 27 -11.14 -10.57 1.84
CA THR A 27 -10.05 -11.40 1.29
C THR A 27 -8.68 -10.96 1.82
N VAL A 28 -8.42 -9.65 1.90
CA VAL A 28 -7.18 -9.10 2.46
C VAL A 28 -7.05 -9.42 3.95
N ALA A 29 -8.13 -9.24 4.71
CA ALA A 29 -8.17 -9.55 6.14
C ALA A 29 -7.93 -11.05 6.40
N GLU A 30 -8.63 -11.93 5.68
CA GLU A 30 -8.45 -13.38 5.81
C GLU A 30 -7.04 -13.84 5.40
N ASN A 31 -6.49 -13.28 4.32
CA ASN A 31 -5.12 -13.55 3.91
C ASN A 31 -4.11 -13.10 4.96
N SER A 32 -4.32 -11.94 5.58
CA SER A 32 -3.48 -11.43 6.67
C SER A 32 -3.54 -12.34 7.89
N VAL A 33 -4.74 -12.78 8.29
CA VAL A 33 -4.91 -13.74 9.39
C VAL A 33 -4.19 -15.06 9.09
N LYS A 34 -4.36 -15.60 7.89
CA LYS A 34 -3.80 -16.91 7.53
C LYS A 34 -2.27 -16.87 7.37
N LYS A 35 -1.75 -15.90 6.60
CA LYS A 35 -0.35 -15.87 6.18
C LYS A 35 0.57 -15.19 7.19
N LYS A 36 0.09 -14.20 7.93
CA LYS A 36 0.88 -13.42 8.90
C LYS A 36 0.60 -13.86 10.34
N TYR A 37 -0.60 -13.64 10.84
CA TYR A 37 -0.89 -13.78 12.27
C TYR A 37 -0.93 -15.25 12.75
N ALA A 38 -1.71 -16.11 12.08
CA ALA A 38 -1.85 -17.51 12.48
C ALA A 38 -0.55 -18.30 12.25
N SER A 39 0.17 -18.01 11.16
CA SER A 39 1.49 -18.58 10.89
C SER A 39 2.50 -18.17 11.96
N GLY A 40 2.58 -16.88 12.27
CA GLY A 40 3.51 -16.35 13.26
C GLY A 40 3.24 -16.87 14.68
N LEU A 41 1.99 -16.96 15.11
CA LEU A 41 1.63 -17.56 16.40
C LEU A 41 2.00 -19.04 16.47
N LYS A 42 1.73 -19.81 15.40
CA LYS A 42 2.12 -21.23 15.34
C LYS A 42 3.64 -21.38 15.50
N LYS A 43 4.42 -20.59 14.76
CA LYS A 43 5.90 -20.61 14.87
C LYS A 43 6.36 -20.19 16.26
N THR A 44 5.74 -19.16 16.84
CA THR A 44 6.05 -18.68 18.20
C THR A 44 5.91 -19.79 19.23
N ILE A 45 4.82 -20.56 19.19
CA ILE A 45 4.63 -21.69 20.13
C ILE A 45 5.68 -22.78 19.91
N TRP A 46 6.01 -23.10 18.66
CA TRP A 46 7.08 -24.07 18.36
C TRP A 46 8.43 -23.61 18.93
N TYR A 47 8.82 -22.35 18.72
CA TYR A 47 10.07 -21.82 19.26
C TYR A 47 10.05 -21.68 20.78
N ALA A 48 8.91 -21.33 21.38
CA ALA A 48 8.74 -21.29 22.83
C ALA A 48 8.90 -22.68 23.47
N LEU A 49 8.36 -23.74 22.84
CA LEU A 49 8.56 -25.12 23.27
C LEU A 49 10.03 -25.56 23.14
N LEU A 50 10.67 -25.24 22.01
CA LEU A 50 12.09 -25.53 21.80
C LEU A 50 12.99 -24.77 22.79
N ALA A 51 12.56 -23.59 23.25
CA ALA A 51 13.30 -22.78 24.20
C ALA A 51 13.32 -23.32 25.62
N ILE A 52 12.43 -24.25 25.96
CA ILE A 52 12.42 -24.88 27.29
C ILE A 52 13.78 -25.52 27.59
N LEU A 53 14.40 -26.20 26.62
CA LEU A 53 15.71 -26.81 26.79
C LEU A 53 16.82 -25.80 27.14
N PRO A 54 17.10 -24.77 26.32
CA PRO A 54 18.10 -23.76 26.67
C PRO A 54 17.76 -23.01 27.97
N ILE A 55 16.48 -22.79 28.30
CA ILE A 55 16.09 -22.15 29.56
C ILE A 55 16.44 -23.01 30.78
N LEU A 56 16.27 -24.32 30.70
CA LEU A 56 16.53 -25.23 31.80
C LEU A 56 18.03 -25.52 32.01
N PHE A 57 18.83 -25.49 30.94
CA PHE A 57 20.20 -26.01 30.94
C PHE A 57 21.31 -24.99 30.73
N LEU A 58 20.99 -23.75 30.35
CA LEU A 58 21.95 -22.68 30.11
C LEU A 58 21.63 -21.47 30.99
N ASP A 59 22.65 -20.65 31.24
CA ASP A 59 22.43 -19.33 31.81
C ASP A 59 21.76 -18.42 30.76
N THR A 60 20.51 -18.05 31.02
CA THR A 60 19.68 -17.25 30.12
C THR A 60 19.64 -15.77 30.48
N THR A 61 20.38 -15.36 31.50
CA THR A 61 20.43 -13.95 31.95
C THR A 61 20.87 -13.01 30.83
N ILE A 62 21.90 -13.42 30.07
CA ILE A 62 22.41 -12.67 28.91
C ILE A 62 21.37 -12.67 27.78
N ILE A 63 20.65 -13.78 27.58
CA ILE A 63 19.63 -13.91 26.53
C ILE A 63 18.46 -12.95 26.77
N VAL A 64 18.02 -12.77 28.02
CA VAL A 64 16.98 -11.78 28.37
C VAL A 64 17.42 -10.36 27.98
N SER A 65 18.67 -9.99 28.30
CA SER A 65 19.22 -8.66 27.99
C SER A 65 19.28 -8.35 26.50
N VAL A 66 19.40 -9.38 25.65
CA VAL A 66 19.42 -9.26 24.17
C VAL A 66 18.01 -9.30 23.58
N LEU A 67 17.11 -10.12 24.12
CA LEU A 67 15.74 -10.27 23.64
C LEU A 67 14.89 -9.01 23.86
N ILE A 68 15.10 -8.27 24.96
CA ILE A 68 14.31 -7.07 25.26
C ILE A 68 14.50 -5.99 24.17
N PRO A 69 15.73 -5.53 23.85
CA PRO A 69 15.96 -4.57 22.76
C PRO A 69 15.43 -5.07 21.42
N ILE A 70 15.66 -6.35 21.10
CA ILE A 70 15.16 -6.95 19.85
C ILE A 70 13.63 -6.87 19.79
N THR A 71 12.94 -7.22 20.86
CA THR A 71 11.47 -7.19 20.92
C THR A 71 10.95 -5.77 20.75
N MET A 72 11.60 -4.79 21.39
CA MET A 72 11.22 -3.38 21.27
C MET A 72 11.44 -2.85 19.84
N VAL A 73 12.61 -3.10 19.25
CA VAL A 73 12.94 -2.62 17.90
C VAL A 73 12.06 -3.30 16.85
N ALA A 74 11.93 -4.63 16.89
CA ALA A 74 11.10 -5.36 15.93
C ALA A 74 9.62 -5.00 16.08
N GLY A 75 9.13 -4.83 17.31
CA GLY A 75 7.76 -4.44 17.60
C GLY A 75 7.45 -3.02 17.10
N THR A 76 8.29 -2.04 17.44
CA THR A 76 8.13 -0.66 16.99
C THR A 76 8.20 -0.52 15.47
N ALA A 77 9.18 -1.15 14.82
CA ALA A 77 9.29 -1.19 13.36
C ALA A 77 8.05 -1.86 12.73
N TRP A 78 7.59 -2.97 13.29
CA TRP A 78 6.40 -3.66 12.81
C TRP A 78 5.14 -2.79 12.91
N PHE A 79 4.93 -2.09 14.03
CA PHE A 79 3.79 -1.17 14.20
C PHE A 79 3.88 0.01 13.23
N ALA A 80 5.05 0.65 13.12
CA ALA A 80 5.25 1.79 12.24
C ALA A 80 4.98 1.44 10.76
N ILE A 81 5.47 0.29 10.30
CA ILE A 81 5.31 -0.16 8.90
C ILE A 81 3.89 -0.69 8.67
N SER A 82 3.26 -1.36 9.65
CA SER A 82 1.89 -1.86 9.50
C SER A 82 0.83 -0.76 9.48
N LEU A 83 1.14 0.42 10.02
CA LEU A 83 0.28 1.61 9.99
C LEU A 83 0.58 2.53 8.80
N ALA A 84 1.73 2.37 8.13
CA ALA A 84 2.07 3.16 6.97
C ALA A 84 1.21 2.74 5.76
N ASN A 85 0.65 3.73 5.06
CA ASN A 85 -0.07 3.50 3.80
C ASN A 85 0.91 2.96 2.74
N MET A 86 0.85 1.67 2.46
CA MET A 86 1.57 1.06 1.34
C MET A 86 0.74 1.10 0.07
N LYS A 87 1.36 1.54 -1.02
CA LYS A 87 0.76 1.48 -2.36
C LYS A 87 0.45 0.02 -2.71
N GLN A 88 -0.69 -0.20 -3.36
CA GLN A 88 -1.21 -1.54 -3.68
C GLN A 88 -0.23 -2.41 -4.49
N LYS A 89 0.57 -1.81 -5.38
CA LYS A 89 1.62 -2.51 -6.14
C LYS A 89 2.73 -3.14 -5.28
N PHE A 90 2.88 -2.68 -4.03
CA PHE A 90 3.84 -3.20 -3.07
C PHE A 90 3.19 -3.99 -1.93
N GLU A 91 1.88 -4.27 -2.01
CA GLU A 91 1.15 -4.96 -0.94
C GLU A 91 1.74 -6.34 -0.62
N ALA A 92 2.12 -7.12 -1.63
CA ALA A 92 2.74 -8.42 -1.44
C ALA A 92 4.10 -8.32 -0.72
N PHE A 93 4.91 -7.32 -1.09
CA PHE A 93 6.20 -7.04 -0.47
C PHE A 93 6.03 -6.56 0.98
N GLY A 94 5.09 -5.64 1.21
CA GLY A 94 4.72 -5.12 2.51
C GLY A 94 4.17 -6.18 3.46
N LEU A 95 3.36 -7.09 2.94
CA LEU A 95 2.84 -8.23 3.69
C LEU A 95 3.98 -9.18 4.09
N GLU A 96 4.96 -9.40 3.21
CA GLU A 96 6.13 -10.20 3.53
C GLU A 96 7.04 -9.53 4.56
N LEU A 97 7.35 -8.24 4.39
CA LEU A 97 8.13 -7.42 5.33
C LEU A 97 7.48 -7.43 6.72
N THR A 98 6.21 -7.07 6.80
CA THR A 98 5.49 -7.01 8.08
C THR A 98 5.27 -8.39 8.68
N SER A 99 5.22 -9.46 7.88
CA SER A 99 5.18 -10.84 8.39
C SER A 99 6.50 -11.24 9.04
N ASN A 100 7.64 -10.94 8.41
CA ASN A 100 8.96 -11.26 8.98
C ASN A 100 9.21 -10.52 10.30
N LEU A 101 8.87 -9.23 10.35
CA LEU A 101 8.99 -8.42 11.58
C LEU A 101 8.02 -8.89 12.66
N PHE A 102 6.76 -9.21 12.31
CA PHE A 102 5.79 -9.77 13.24
C PHE A 102 6.27 -11.11 13.82
N GLU A 103 6.80 -11.99 12.98
CA GLU A 103 7.30 -13.29 13.43
C GLU A 103 8.49 -13.13 14.39
N ALA A 104 9.43 -12.21 14.11
CA ALA A 104 10.54 -11.92 15.02
C ALA A 104 10.05 -11.36 16.37
N PHE A 105 9.11 -10.42 16.32
CA PHE A 105 8.49 -9.83 17.51
C PHE A 105 7.74 -10.88 18.35
N ALA A 106 6.86 -11.67 17.72
CA ALA A 106 6.04 -12.66 18.40
C ALA A 106 6.88 -13.79 19.01
N ILE A 107 7.90 -14.28 18.30
CA ILE A 107 8.84 -15.28 18.84
C ILE A 107 9.55 -14.70 20.06
N SER A 108 10.06 -13.48 19.98
CA SER A 108 10.79 -12.85 21.09
C SER A 108 9.90 -12.64 22.32
N LEU A 109 8.65 -12.19 22.13
CA LEU A 109 7.66 -12.13 23.22
C LEU A 109 7.35 -13.50 23.81
N GLY A 110 7.19 -14.52 22.97
CA GLY A 110 6.96 -15.89 23.41
C GLY A 110 8.10 -16.41 24.30
N LEU A 111 9.34 -16.13 23.92
CA LEU A 111 10.53 -16.49 24.70
C LEU A 111 10.59 -15.75 26.04
N LEU A 112 10.34 -14.44 26.04
CA LEU A 112 10.28 -13.64 27.26
C LEU A 112 9.18 -14.13 28.21
N PHE A 113 8.02 -14.51 27.66
CA PHE A 113 6.94 -15.11 28.42
C PHE A 113 7.35 -16.45 29.03
N THR A 114 7.95 -17.36 28.25
CA THR A 114 8.44 -18.65 28.74
C THR A 114 9.50 -18.46 29.84
N LEU A 115 10.46 -17.56 29.64
CA LEU A 115 11.46 -17.19 30.65
C LEU A 115 10.82 -16.69 31.95
N SER A 116 9.81 -15.83 31.83
CA SER A 116 9.06 -15.30 32.98
C SER A 116 8.32 -16.40 33.74
N VAL A 117 7.66 -17.32 33.03
CA VAL A 117 6.97 -18.48 33.63
C VAL A 117 7.96 -19.38 34.37
N PHE A 118 9.13 -19.67 33.78
CA PHE A 118 10.17 -20.45 34.43
C PHE A 118 10.75 -19.75 35.67
N SER A 119 10.99 -18.44 35.59
CA SER A 119 11.49 -17.66 36.72
C SER A 119 10.49 -17.61 37.89
N LEU A 120 9.20 -17.45 37.61
CA LEU A 120 8.15 -17.42 38.64
C LEU A 120 7.89 -18.81 39.24
N GLY A 121 8.05 -19.87 38.44
CA GLY A 121 7.89 -21.26 38.86
C GLY A 121 9.17 -21.89 39.40
N ALA A 122 10.25 -21.14 39.66
CA ALA A 122 11.57 -21.68 40.00
C ALA A 122 11.56 -22.78 41.09
N PRO A 123 10.77 -22.68 42.19
CA PRO A 123 10.71 -23.75 43.20
C PRO A 123 10.21 -25.10 42.66
N PHE A 124 9.38 -25.09 41.63
CA PHE A 124 8.85 -26.30 40.99
C PHE A 124 9.86 -26.92 40.00
N TRP A 125 10.63 -26.08 39.30
CA TRP A 125 11.55 -26.52 38.25
C TRP A 125 12.94 -26.90 38.77
N GLN A 126 13.42 -26.26 39.85
CA GLN A 126 14.75 -26.48 40.41
C GLN A 126 15.08 -27.95 40.74
N PRO A 127 14.18 -28.76 41.34
CA PRO A 127 14.45 -30.18 41.61
C PRO A 127 14.70 -30.98 40.33
N LEU A 128 13.92 -30.71 39.28
CA LEU A 128 14.04 -31.36 37.97
C LEU A 128 15.37 -31.00 37.29
N VAL A 129 15.82 -29.75 37.44
CA VAL A 129 17.07 -29.25 36.86
C VAL A 129 18.29 -29.75 37.63
N ALA A 130 18.22 -29.88 38.95
CA ALA A 130 19.33 -30.31 39.79
C ALA A 130 19.77 -31.77 39.51
N ASP A 131 18.82 -32.67 39.26
CA ASP A 131 19.11 -34.06 38.91
C ASP A 131 19.69 -34.20 37.49
N ILE A 132 19.28 -33.34 36.55
CA ILE A 132 19.75 -33.36 35.16
C ILE A 132 21.05 -32.55 34.97
N HIS A 133 21.34 -31.55 35.81
CA HIS A 133 22.62 -30.83 35.79
C HIS A 133 23.82 -31.73 36.13
N LYS A 134 23.60 -32.81 36.89
CA LYS A 134 24.56 -33.91 37.09
C LYS A 134 24.66 -34.84 35.88
N ALA A 135 23.66 -34.84 35.00
CA ALA A 135 23.54 -35.74 33.87
C ALA A 135 24.10 -35.13 32.56
N ARG A 136 25.37 -35.43 32.29
CA ARG A 136 26.02 -35.51 30.96
C ARG A 136 26.06 -34.23 30.09
N ILE A 137 27.28 -33.84 29.72
CA ILE A 137 27.64 -32.73 28.80
C ILE A 137 26.77 -32.62 27.54
N TRP A 138 26.24 -33.76 27.04
CA TRP A 138 25.36 -33.85 25.88
C TRP A 138 24.10 -32.99 25.97
N TRP A 139 23.44 -32.91 27.13
CA TRP A 139 22.22 -32.08 27.28
C TRP A 139 22.51 -30.59 27.16
N LYS A 140 23.68 -30.15 27.64
CA LYS A 140 24.14 -28.76 27.48
C LYS A 140 24.44 -28.44 26.02
N LEU A 141 25.06 -29.37 25.27
CA LEU A 141 25.33 -29.21 23.84
C LEU A 141 24.05 -29.14 23.01
N ILE A 142 23.08 -30.02 23.26
CA ILE A 142 21.78 -30.01 22.58
C ILE A 142 21.03 -28.70 22.87
N SER A 143 21.03 -28.26 24.13
CA SER A 143 20.39 -27.01 24.54
C SER A 143 21.05 -25.79 23.90
N PHE A 144 22.39 -25.78 23.81
CA PHE A 144 23.13 -24.74 23.09
C PHE A 144 22.75 -24.69 21.61
N PHE A 145 22.67 -25.85 20.95
CA PHE A 145 22.27 -25.92 19.55
C PHE A 145 20.86 -25.34 19.33
N PHE A 146 19.87 -25.72 20.15
CA PHE A 146 18.52 -25.17 20.05
C PHE A 146 18.48 -23.66 20.35
N GLY A 147 19.20 -23.21 21.38
CA GLY A 147 19.31 -21.78 21.70
C GLY A 147 19.90 -20.98 20.54
N ALA A 148 20.99 -21.47 19.94
CA ALA A 148 21.63 -20.84 18.78
C ALA A 148 20.70 -20.78 17.57
N VAL A 149 19.95 -21.85 17.27
CA VAL A 149 18.97 -21.87 16.18
C VAL A 149 17.85 -20.86 16.40
N ILE A 150 17.33 -20.76 17.64
CA ILE A 150 16.27 -19.80 17.99
C ILE A 150 16.77 -18.36 17.79
N ILE A 151 17.90 -18.00 18.41
CA ILE A 151 18.45 -16.64 18.32
C ILE A 151 18.86 -16.32 16.89
N GLY A 152 19.54 -17.23 16.19
CA GLY A 152 19.93 -17.07 14.80
C GLY A 152 18.74 -16.81 13.87
N ASN A 153 17.61 -17.51 14.09
CA ASN A 153 16.39 -17.29 13.32
C ASN A 153 15.74 -15.92 13.59
N ILE A 154 15.76 -15.44 14.85
CA ILE A 154 15.28 -14.09 15.18
C ILE A 154 16.13 -13.03 14.49
N VAL A 155 17.46 -13.12 14.64
CA VAL A 155 18.42 -12.19 14.02
C VAL A 155 18.27 -12.20 12.50
N TYR A 156 18.17 -13.38 11.87
CA TYR A 156 17.97 -13.51 10.43
C TYR A 156 16.70 -12.80 9.95
N LYS A 157 15.57 -12.94 10.67
CA LYS A 157 14.31 -12.28 10.29
C LYS A 157 14.37 -10.77 10.43
N ILE A 158 15.05 -10.27 11.46
CA ILE A 158 15.28 -8.84 11.64
C ILE A 158 16.14 -8.32 10.51
N PHE A 159 17.26 -8.99 10.21
CA PHE A 159 18.17 -8.61 9.14
C PHE A 159 17.48 -8.55 7.77
N ILE A 160 16.75 -9.61 7.40
CA ILE A 160 15.96 -9.63 6.15
C ILE A 160 14.86 -8.56 6.18
N GLY A 161 14.21 -8.34 7.31
CA GLY A 161 13.24 -7.27 7.50
C GLY A 161 13.85 -5.89 7.26
N SER A 162 15.03 -5.62 7.82
CA SER A 162 15.76 -4.36 7.66
C SER A 162 16.20 -4.12 6.22
N ILE A 163 16.75 -5.13 5.53
CA ILE A 163 17.10 -5.01 4.10
C ILE A 163 15.86 -4.71 3.27
N LYS A 164 14.75 -5.41 3.53
CA LYS A 164 13.50 -5.18 2.81
C LYS A 164 12.92 -3.80 3.09
N TYR A 165 13.05 -3.32 4.33
CA TYR A 165 12.65 -1.97 4.68
C TYR A 165 13.48 -0.92 3.95
N ASP A 166 14.79 -1.06 3.89
CA ASP A 166 15.69 -0.15 3.18
C ASP A 166 15.38 -0.10 1.67
N ILE A 167 15.18 -1.27 1.05
CA ILE A 167 14.74 -1.35 -0.35
C ILE A 167 13.37 -0.68 -0.55
N ASN A 168 12.42 -0.90 0.37
CA ASN A 168 11.11 -0.26 0.31
C ASN A 168 11.22 1.25 0.42
N ASP A 169 12.04 1.76 1.35
CA ASP A 169 12.23 3.19 1.55
C ASP A 169 12.89 3.83 0.33
N ALA A 170 13.95 3.20 -0.21
CA ALA A 170 14.62 3.64 -1.43
C ALA A 170 13.71 3.59 -2.67
N MET A 171 12.85 2.58 -2.80
CA MET A 171 11.89 2.48 -3.90
C MET A 171 10.74 3.48 -3.75
N LEU A 172 10.27 3.72 -2.53
CA LEU A 172 9.23 4.71 -2.26
C LEU A 172 9.74 6.14 -2.48
N THR A 173 10.96 6.47 -2.06
CA THR A 173 11.57 7.78 -2.34
C THR A 173 11.91 7.97 -3.82
N GLY A 174 12.54 6.97 -4.48
CA GLY A 174 12.97 7.09 -5.87
C GLY A 174 11.85 7.06 -6.92
N GLN A 175 10.76 6.32 -6.68
CA GLN A 175 9.61 6.31 -7.59
C GLN A 175 8.59 7.41 -7.30
N ASN A 176 8.45 7.86 -6.04
CA ASN A 176 7.61 9.02 -5.74
C ASN A 176 8.20 10.26 -6.40
N GLU A 177 9.49 10.56 -6.30
CA GLU A 177 9.99 11.84 -6.80
C GLU A 177 9.78 12.06 -8.31
N VAL A 178 9.88 11.03 -9.13
CA VAL A 178 9.65 11.13 -10.59
C VAL A 178 8.15 11.14 -10.91
N ALA A 179 7.38 10.18 -10.40
CA ALA A 179 5.95 10.11 -10.68
C ALA A 179 5.18 11.28 -10.03
N GLU A 180 5.45 11.60 -8.77
CA GLU A 180 4.86 12.73 -8.02
C GLU A 180 5.19 14.07 -8.67
N LYS A 181 6.40 14.26 -9.21
CA LYS A 181 6.73 15.49 -9.95
C LYS A 181 5.90 15.63 -11.24
N PHE A 182 5.66 14.54 -11.97
CA PHE A 182 4.79 14.56 -13.15
C PHE A 182 3.31 14.73 -12.79
N TYR A 183 2.83 13.98 -11.79
CA TYR A 183 1.44 14.04 -11.33
C TYR A 183 1.08 15.37 -10.69
N ARG A 184 1.95 15.93 -9.84
CA ARG A 184 1.74 17.27 -9.26
C ARG A 184 1.71 18.36 -10.33
N ARG A 185 2.49 18.19 -11.40
CA ARG A 185 2.48 19.14 -12.53
C ARG A 185 1.16 19.06 -13.30
N ALA A 186 0.70 17.86 -13.67
CA ALA A 186 -0.58 17.68 -14.35
C ALA A 186 -1.77 18.14 -13.49
N LEU A 187 -1.77 17.81 -12.19
CA LEU A 187 -2.77 18.26 -11.21
C LEU A 187 -2.78 19.78 -11.06
N SER A 188 -1.61 20.39 -10.88
CA SER A 188 -1.48 21.85 -10.76
C SER A 188 -2.01 22.56 -12.02
N VAL A 189 -1.77 22.00 -13.20
CA VAL A 189 -2.27 22.54 -14.47
C VAL A 189 -3.79 22.40 -14.57
N LEU A 190 -4.37 21.27 -14.15
CA LEU A 190 -5.82 21.05 -14.16
C LEU A 190 -6.57 21.97 -13.19
N HIS A 191 -6.03 22.20 -11.98
CA HIS A 191 -6.62 23.17 -11.05
C HIS A 191 -6.52 24.60 -11.59
N ALA A 192 -5.37 25.00 -12.14
CA ALA A 192 -5.18 26.32 -12.74
C ALA A 192 -6.13 26.55 -13.94
N LEU A 193 -6.40 25.49 -14.71
CA LEU A 193 -7.37 25.49 -15.79
C LEU A 193 -8.81 25.65 -15.27
N SER A 194 -9.21 24.88 -14.27
CA SER A 194 -10.54 24.97 -13.65
C SER A 194 -10.79 26.38 -13.11
N GLU A 195 -9.82 26.96 -12.39
CA GLU A 195 -9.89 28.33 -11.89
C GLU A 195 -9.95 29.36 -13.03
N SER A 196 -9.19 29.16 -14.11
CA SER A 196 -9.19 30.07 -15.26
C SER A 196 -10.52 30.08 -16.00
N LEU A 197 -11.14 28.90 -16.16
CA LEU A 197 -12.48 28.78 -16.75
C LEU A 197 -13.55 29.36 -15.83
N HIS A 198 -13.47 29.12 -14.52
CA HIS A 198 -14.40 29.68 -13.55
C HIS A 198 -14.31 31.21 -13.44
N SER A 199 -13.11 31.77 -13.58
CA SER A 199 -12.87 33.22 -13.54
C SER A 199 -13.08 33.93 -14.89
N GLY A 200 -13.49 33.22 -15.94
CA GLY A 200 -13.74 33.79 -17.27
C GLY A 200 -12.48 34.37 -17.94
N LYS A 201 -11.29 33.87 -17.61
CA LYS A 201 -10.03 34.29 -18.24
C LYS A 201 -10.00 33.88 -19.72
N SER A 202 -9.13 34.52 -20.51
CA SER A 202 -9.07 34.36 -21.97
C SER A 202 -9.02 32.88 -22.41
N LEU A 203 -9.91 32.51 -23.34
CA LEU A 203 -10.01 31.20 -23.99
C LEU A 203 -8.64 30.60 -24.40
N GLU A 204 -7.71 31.46 -24.83
CA GLU A 204 -6.35 31.10 -25.21
C GLU A 204 -5.57 30.41 -24.08
N VAL A 205 -5.71 30.93 -22.86
CA VAL A 205 -5.06 30.41 -21.66
C VAL A 205 -5.67 29.07 -21.26
N ALA A 206 -7.00 28.94 -21.34
CA ALA A 206 -7.68 27.67 -21.09
C ALA A 206 -7.26 26.59 -22.09
N ASN A 207 -7.25 26.91 -23.39
CA ASN A 207 -6.81 25.99 -24.45
C ASN A 207 -5.37 25.51 -24.23
N TYR A 208 -4.46 26.42 -23.89
CA TYR A 208 -3.08 26.08 -23.59
C TYR A 208 -2.98 25.07 -22.43
N TYR A 209 -3.65 25.33 -21.31
CA TYR A 209 -3.59 24.45 -20.14
C TYR A 209 -4.29 23.10 -20.36
N ILE A 210 -5.39 23.05 -21.12
CA ILE A 210 -6.01 21.78 -21.54
C ILE A 210 -4.98 20.94 -22.31
N GLY A 211 -4.31 21.56 -23.28
CA GLY A 211 -3.28 20.92 -24.08
C GLY A 211 -2.13 20.37 -23.24
N VAL A 212 -1.59 21.17 -22.32
CA VAL A 212 -0.50 20.75 -21.43
C VAL A 212 -0.93 19.61 -20.52
N ALA A 213 -2.09 19.71 -19.87
CA ALA A 213 -2.59 18.69 -18.95
C ALA A 213 -2.75 17.33 -19.64
N PHE A 214 -3.43 17.28 -20.78
CA PHE A 214 -3.65 16.01 -21.49
C PHE A 214 -2.38 15.48 -22.15
N PHE A 215 -1.49 16.36 -22.63
CA PHE A 215 -0.20 15.91 -23.14
C PHE A 215 0.61 15.21 -22.04
N GLU A 216 0.67 15.77 -20.84
CA GLU A 216 1.36 15.16 -19.69
C GLU A 216 0.70 13.84 -19.27
N ILE A 217 -0.63 13.79 -19.17
CA ILE A 217 -1.37 12.57 -18.82
C ILE A 217 -1.11 11.46 -19.83
N PHE A 218 -1.21 11.74 -21.13
CA PHE A 218 -1.03 10.72 -22.18
C PHE A 218 0.44 10.30 -22.35
N SER A 219 1.39 11.23 -22.20
CA SER A 219 2.83 10.90 -22.16
C SER A 219 3.13 9.94 -21.00
N TYR A 220 2.50 10.17 -19.85
CA TYR A 220 2.63 9.26 -18.72
C TYR A 220 2.03 7.88 -19.02
N MET A 221 0.83 7.81 -19.59
CA MET A 221 0.20 6.53 -20.02
C MET A 221 1.06 5.74 -21.03
N GLU A 222 1.74 6.44 -21.95
CA GLU A 222 2.66 5.83 -22.91
C GLU A 222 3.86 5.19 -22.19
N ASN A 223 4.43 5.88 -21.21
CA ASN A 223 5.57 5.39 -20.42
C ASN A 223 5.24 4.17 -19.57
N ILE A 224 3.99 4.00 -19.12
CA ILE A 224 3.54 2.83 -18.34
C ILE A 224 2.95 1.69 -19.19
N GLU A 225 3.14 1.74 -20.51
CA GLU A 225 2.73 0.72 -21.51
C GLU A 225 1.22 0.38 -21.54
N VAL A 226 0.34 1.33 -21.22
CA VAL A 226 -1.14 1.14 -21.19
C VAL A 226 -1.77 1.12 -22.62
N VAL A 227 -1.12 0.48 -23.61
CA VAL A 227 -1.55 0.28 -25.02
C VAL A 227 -1.13 1.42 -25.97
N LYS A 228 -0.49 1.05 -27.10
CA LYS A 228 0.47 1.88 -27.87
C LYS A 228 -0.06 2.61 -29.12
N GLU A 229 -1.24 2.29 -29.65
CA GLU A 229 -1.58 2.73 -31.03
C GLU A 229 -2.33 4.08 -31.13
N ALA A 230 -3.09 4.48 -30.11
CA ALA A 230 -3.88 5.71 -30.13
C ALA A 230 -3.24 6.91 -29.39
N LEU A 231 -2.38 6.65 -28.40
CA LEU A 231 -1.76 7.68 -27.55
C LEU A 231 -0.97 8.74 -28.33
N PRO A 232 -0.12 8.39 -29.31
CA PRO A 232 0.62 9.40 -30.09
C PRO A 232 -0.31 10.38 -30.82
N ARG A 233 -1.43 9.88 -31.37
CA ARG A 233 -2.43 10.72 -32.05
C ARG A 233 -3.15 11.66 -31.08
N LEU A 234 -3.38 11.23 -29.85
CA LEU A 234 -4.02 12.03 -28.80
C LEU A 234 -3.07 13.11 -28.26
N MET A 235 -1.79 12.76 -28.11
CA MET A 235 -0.73 13.71 -27.76
C MET A 235 -0.56 14.77 -28.85
N ASP A 236 -0.67 14.41 -30.14
CA ASP A 236 -0.70 15.37 -31.24
C ASP A 236 -1.90 16.31 -31.16
N LYS A 237 -3.08 15.80 -30.80
CA LYS A 237 -4.28 16.63 -30.59
C LYS A 237 -4.13 17.58 -29.41
N ALA A 238 -3.60 17.12 -28.28
CA ALA A 238 -3.26 17.96 -27.14
C ALA A 238 -2.24 19.04 -27.54
N ASN A 239 -1.20 18.68 -28.29
CA ASN A 239 -0.21 19.61 -28.82
C ASN A 239 -0.79 20.66 -29.78
N LYS A 240 -1.88 20.37 -30.50
CA LYS A 240 -2.56 21.38 -31.33
C LYS A 240 -3.13 22.51 -30.47
N LEU A 241 -3.67 22.20 -29.29
CA LEU A 241 -4.15 23.22 -28.34
C LEU A 241 -3.00 24.05 -27.79
N VAL A 242 -1.86 23.42 -27.48
CA VAL A 242 -0.64 24.11 -26.98
C VAL A 242 -0.05 25.04 -28.05
N LYS A 243 0.04 24.58 -29.30
CA LYS A 243 0.67 25.33 -30.40
C LYS A 243 -0.25 26.39 -31.02
N ASN A 244 -1.57 26.25 -30.88
CA ASN A 244 -2.55 27.20 -31.40
C ASN A 244 -3.64 27.49 -30.34
N PRO A 245 -3.29 28.18 -29.24
CA PRO A 245 -4.23 28.52 -28.18
C PRO A 245 -5.37 29.43 -28.67
N SER A 246 -5.11 30.25 -29.70
CA SER A 246 -6.05 31.14 -30.37
C SER A 246 -7.01 30.45 -31.34
N MET A 247 -7.09 29.12 -31.33
CA MET A 247 -8.00 28.40 -32.24
C MET A 247 -9.48 28.74 -31.95
N LYS A 248 -10.33 28.53 -32.96
CA LYS A 248 -11.76 28.79 -32.80
C LYS A 248 -12.33 27.90 -31.70
N LYS A 249 -13.15 28.50 -30.83
CA LYS A 249 -13.84 27.84 -29.70
C LYS A 249 -14.37 26.44 -30.07
N LYS A 250 -15.19 26.34 -31.11
CA LYS A 250 -15.81 25.07 -31.54
C LYS A 250 -14.79 23.96 -31.82
N ASP A 251 -13.64 24.32 -32.40
CA ASP A 251 -12.57 23.38 -32.71
C ASP A 251 -11.82 22.98 -31.43
N ALA A 252 -11.58 23.93 -30.51
CA ALA A 252 -10.98 23.67 -29.20
C ALA A 252 -11.86 22.74 -28.35
N ASP A 253 -13.16 23.04 -28.24
CA ASP A 253 -14.14 22.26 -27.49
C ASP A 253 -14.23 20.84 -28.02
N THR A 254 -14.22 20.68 -29.36
CA THR A 254 -14.25 19.36 -30.00
C THR A 254 -13.03 18.52 -29.61
N ILE A 255 -11.83 19.13 -29.63
CA ILE A 255 -10.60 18.45 -29.20
C ILE A 255 -10.68 18.13 -27.71
N ALA A 256 -11.03 19.09 -26.87
CA ALA A 256 -11.10 18.91 -25.42
C ALA A 256 -12.06 17.78 -25.02
N ILE A 257 -13.28 17.77 -25.59
CA ILE A 257 -14.27 16.71 -25.36
C ILE A 257 -13.73 15.34 -25.78
N GLU A 258 -13.02 15.27 -26.90
CA GLU A 258 -12.40 14.02 -27.35
C GLU A 258 -11.34 13.53 -26.37
N LEU A 259 -10.44 14.42 -25.92
CA LEU A 259 -9.40 14.07 -24.95
C LEU A 259 -10.01 13.59 -23.62
N ILE A 260 -11.06 14.25 -23.13
CA ILE A 260 -11.78 13.84 -21.91
C ILE A 260 -12.46 12.48 -22.10
N LYS A 261 -13.15 12.25 -23.22
CA LYS A 261 -13.83 10.97 -23.51
C LYS A 261 -12.84 9.81 -23.52
N VAL A 262 -11.69 10.02 -24.15
CA VAL A 262 -10.65 9.01 -24.23
C VAL A 262 -9.99 8.79 -22.87
N PHE A 263 -9.66 9.85 -22.12
CA PHE A 263 -9.20 9.74 -20.74
C PHE A 263 -10.15 8.88 -19.89
N ARG A 264 -11.46 9.16 -19.94
CA ARG A 264 -12.48 8.39 -19.22
C ARG A 264 -12.50 6.92 -19.63
N SER A 265 -12.30 6.62 -20.92
CA SER A 265 -12.23 5.23 -21.40
C SER A 265 -11.04 4.45 -20.83
N TYR A 266 -9.96 5.14 -20.47
CA TYR A 266 -8.80 4.56 -19.79
C TYR A 266 -8.98 4.41 -18.27
N CYS A 267 -10.03 5.01 -17.69
CA CYS A 267 -10.34 4.90 -16.27
C CYS A 267 -11.11 3.59 -15.97
N VAL A 268 -10.43 2.44 -16.06
CA VAL A 268 -11.11 1.12 -16.07
C VAL A 268 -11.43 0.59 -14.66
N ASN A 269 -10.72 1.02 -13.61
CA ASN A 269 -10.89 0.52 -12.24
C ASN A 269 -10.89 1.62 -11.16
N PRO A 270 -11.91 2.48 -11.08
CA PRO A 270 -12.05 3.40 -9.96
C PRO A 270 -12.35 2.65 -8.65
N HIS A 271 -11.47 2.76 -7.65
CA HIS A 271 -11.71 2.18 -6.33
C HIS A 271 -12.27 3.21 -5.34
N GLY A 272 -13.36 2.89 -4.66
CA GLY A 272 -13.94 3.73 -3.61
C GLY A 272 -15.11 4.63 -4.08
N HIS A 273 -15.88 5.11 -3.10
CA HIS A 273 -17.11 5.86 -3.38
C HIS A 273 -16.85 7.21 -4.06
N GLU A 274 -15.84 7.96 -3.61
CA GLU A 274 -15.51 9.27 -4.16
C GLU A 274 -15.05 9.20 -5.62
N SER A 275 -14.18 8.25 -5.98
CA SER A 275 -13.73 8.10 -7.38
C SER A 275 -14.85 7.66 -8.33
N ASN A 276 -15.78 6.82 -7.85
CA ASN A 276 -16.97 6.48 -8.63
C ASN A 276 -17.91 7.68 -8.81
N LYS A 277 -18.03 8.53 -7.79
CA LYS A 277 -18.81 9.78 -7.85
C LYS A 277 -18.19 10.76 -8.85
N SER A 278 -16.88 10.96 -8.83
CA SER A 278 -16.17 11.83 -9.79
C SER A 278 -16.31 11.35 -11.23
N LEU A 279 -16.15 10.05 -11.50
CA LEU A 279 -16.36 9.51 -12.86
C LEU A 279 -17.80 9.64 -13.35
N LYS A 280 -18.77 9.51 -12.44
CA LYS A 280 -20.17 9.74 -12.76
C LYS A 280 -20.42 11.22 -13.08
N ALA A 281 -19.91 12.13 -12.27
CA ALA A 281 -20.00 13.57 -12.51
C ALA A 281 -19.38 13.96 -13.87
N ILE A 282 -18.20 13.43 -14.21
CA ILE A 282 -17.58 13.65 -15.53
C ILE A 282 -18.49 13.13 -16.65
N ALA A 283 -19.11 11.96 -16.48
CA ALA A 283 -20.01 11.40 -17.49
C ALA A 283 -21.27 12.25 -17.70
N ASP A 284 -21.87 12.70 -16.60
CA ASP A 284 -23.08 13.52 -16.60
C ASP A 284 -22.81 14.89 -17.25
N GLU A 285 -21.66 15.52 -16.95
CA GLU A 285 -21.27 16.80 -17.56
C GLU A 285 -20.88 16.67 -19.03
N LEU A 286 -20.20 15.58 -19.42
CA LEU A 286 -19.93 15.29 -20.83
C LEU A 286 -21.22 15.08 -21.64
N TRP A 287 -22.25 14.48 -21.03
CA TRP A 287 -23.55 14.31 -21.65
C TRP A 287 -24.23 15.68 -21.86
N CYS A 288 -24.17 16.57 -20.88
CA CYS A 288 -24.68 17.94 -21.00
C CYS A 288 -23.94 18.73 -22.09
N LEU A 289 -22.60 18.68 -22.11
CA LEU A 289 -21.78 19.34 -23.13
C LEU A 289 -22.06 18.84 -24.56
N HIS A 290 -22.55 17.60 -24.71
CA HIS A 290 -22.89 17.05 -26.02
C HIS A 290 -24.30 17.42 -26.49
N ASN A 291 -25.28 17.43 -25.57
CA ASN A 291 -26.70 17.57 -25.92
C ASN A 291 -27.22 19.01 -25.83
N ASN A 292 -26.56 19.88 -25.04
CA ASN A 292 -27.00 21.26 -24.84
C ASN A 292 -26.09 22.23 -25.59
N THR A 293 -26.08 22.15 -26.93
CA THR A 293 -25.17 22.95 -27.79
C THR A 293 -25.49 24.44 -27.83
N ASP A 294 -26.68 24.84 -27.36
CA ASP A 294 -27.18 26.21 -27.40
C ASP A 294 -26.98 26.95 -26.06
N GLU A 295 -26.26 26.36 -25.10
CA GLU A 295 -25.93 27.00 -23.83
C GLU A 295 -24.99 28.20 -24.01
N ASN A 296 -25.12 29.19 -23.12
CA ASN A 296 -24.18 30.32 -23.06
C ASN A 296 -22.76 29.81 -22.76
N GLN A 297 -21.75 30.49 -23.31
CA GLN A 297 -20.34 30.14 -23.14
C GLN A 297 -19.93 30.01 -21.67
N GLU A 298 -20.43 30.88 -20.81
CA GLU A 298 -20.16 30.84 -19.38
C GLU A 298 -20.61 29.52 -18.73
N MET A 299 -21.74 28.95 -19.19
CA MET A 299 -22.18 27.64 -18.74
C MET A 299 -21.31 26.52 -19.31
N THR A 300 -20.94 26.59 -20.59
CA THR A 300 -20.00 25.62 -21.19
C THR A 300 -18.66 25.59 -20.45
N ASP A 301 -18.10 26.75 -20.14
CA ASP A 301 -16.83 26.89 -19.40
C ASP A 301 -16.96 26.37 -17.97
N THR A 302 -18.09 26.63 -17.31
CA THR A 302 -18.37 26.10 -15.97
C THR A 302 -18.42 24.58 -15.96
N ARG A 303 -19.07 23.96 -16.95
CA ARG A 303 -19.12 22.50 -17.08
C ARG A 303 -17.75 21.91 -17.32
N PHE A 304 -16.94 22.51 -18.18
CA PHE A 304 -15.55 22.11 -18.36
C PHE A 304 -14.75 22.25 -17.05
N ALA A 305 -14.92 23.34 -16.31
CA ALA A 305 -14.25 23.55 -15.02
C ALA A 305 -14.58 22.45 -14.01
N ILE A 306 -15.85 22.03 -13.94
CA ILE A 306 -16.29 20.90 -13.11
C ILE A 306 -15.62 19.60 -13.57
N VAL A 307 -15.63 19.32 -14.88
CA VAL A 307 -14.97 18.13 -15.44
C VAL A 307 -13.48 18.11 -15.08
N PHE A 308 -12.76 19.21 -15.26
CA PHE A 308 -11.32 19.27 -14.96
C PHE A 308 -11.03 19.16 -13.47
N GLN A 309 -11.89 19.71 -12.61
CA GLN A 309 -11.79 19.54 -11.17
C GLN A 309 -11.99 18.07 -10.78
N GLU A 310 -12.98 17.38 -11.35
CA GLU A 310 -13.20 15.96 -11.07
C GLU A 310 -12.10 15.06 -11.64
N ILE A 311 -11.50 15.41 -12.78
CA ILE A 311 -10.29 14.74 -13.28
C ILE A 311 -9.14 14.93 -12.29
N ALA A 312 -8.94 16.14 -11.77
CA ALA A 312 -7.92 16.40 -10.76
C ALA A 312 -8.16 15.57 -9.49
N ASN A 313 -9.40 15.56 -8.97
CA ASN A 313 -9.78 14.75 -7.80
C ASN A 313 -9.53 13.24 -8.04
N LEU A 314 -9.82 12.74 -9.25
CA LEU A 314 -9.53 11.34 -9.62
C LEU A 314 -8.04 11.02 -9.62
N LEU A 315 -7.24 11.91 -10.21
CA LEU A 315 -5.80 11.76 -10.27
C LEU A 315 -5.15 11.88 -8.88
N GLU A 316 -5.67 12.75 -8.01
CA GLU A 316 -5.23 12.90 -6.63
C GLU A 316 -5.57 11.66 -5.78
N GLY A 317 -6.79 11.12 -5.94
CA GLY A 317 -7.27 9.99 -5.16
C GLY A 317 -6.73 8.62 -5.61
N GLN A 318 -6.58 8.39 -6.92
CA GLN A 318 -6.22 7.08 -7.47
C GLN A 318 -4.81 7.04 -8.11
N GLY A 319 -4.32 8.15 -8.65
CA GLY A 319 -3.02 8.20 -9.33
C GLY A 319 -2.90 7.18 -10.47
N GLU A 320 -1.87 6.33 -10.43
CA GLU A 320 -1.53 5.37 -11.49
C GLU A 320 -2.55 4.22 -11.61
N THR A 321 -3.23 3.84 -10.51
CA THR A 321 -4.18 2.70 -10.50
C THR A 321 -5.40 2.93 -11.38
N LEU A 322 -5.68 4.19 -11.71
CA LEU A 322 -6.77 4.58 -12.60
C LEU A 322 -6.65 3.94 -13.99
N PHE A 323 -5.42 3.70 -14.47
CA PHE A 323 -5.13 3.30 -15.85
C PHE A 323 -4.72 1.84 -16.03
N PHE A 324 -4.50 1.09 -14.95
CA PHE A 324 -4.09 -0.31 -15.06
C PHE A 324 -5.31 -1.23 -15.24
N VAL A 325 -5.36 -1.90 -16.39
CA VAL A 325 -6.12 -3.14 -16.56
C VAL A 325 -5.25 -4.28 -16.03
N LYS A 326 -5.71 -5.03 -15.02
CA LYS A 326 -5.06 -6.29 -14.63
C LYS A 326 -4.90 -7.16 -15.88
N LYS A 327 -3.66 -7.37 -16.35
CA LYS A 327 -3.38 -8.44 -17.31
C LYS A 327 -3.58 -9.77 -16.58
N GLY A 328 -4.71 -10.42 -16.84
CA GLY A 328 -4.99 -11.80 -16.43
C GLY A 328 -5.86 -11.94 -15.18
N GLU A 329 -7.17 -11.87 -15.38
CA GLU A 329 -8.12 -12.86 -14.85
C GLU A 329 -8.78 -13.55 -16.06
#